data_AF-A0A8J2M8X2-F1
#
_entry.id   AF-A0A8J2M8X2-F1
#
_cell.length_a   1.000
_cell.length_b   1.000
_cell.length_c   1.000
_cell.angle_alpha   90.00
_cell.angle_beta   90.00
_cell.angle_gamma   90.00
#
_symmetry.space_group_name_H-M   'P 1'
#
loop_
_entity.id
_entity.type
_entity.pdbx_description
1 polymer ?
#
loop_
_entity_poly.entity_id
_entity_poly.type
_entity_poly.pdbx_seq_one_letter_code
_entity_poly.pdbx_strand_id
1 'polypeptide(L)'
;MGKKGKRMSRKGKQRKFYAKQQDWPTFGHSSESEMSSNEDASAYSARNINCAACLNLGQSSILSKVRKSVLKISVSFSLSRCFLFPCDKPNVTEIMDMLRTSRPTMETIQRSFQLFNVLVDNYDPPVNEILREGLDVILVEGMQFKNVLIQYYATHALLVLVKYMTEEQLKILIPRGLKEGIKAVLDRDVFLVVQEGIEACSQIAIKSSNLRDDVANWGSLRVSELLARHHSEISLEFTNSVTSFLQDLCYHKPIPEFVLECLASSARFLLQHEDGKTRAAVLNIVIEVTRNKDFVITFEHSYVRNILQFLDSVIEIEAASAFFIVGYFVKQHSSNTSAVLQMGLIKKIVPFLARHSAPEIGFEACSILRNLLSKKKYIKYVGSMVDSGLVLLLLKLLDDGTPIYKDVACITLRSLNEMWKPRYAIKLADAKHIRIMCNILKSSNTEHVACVVVLIHSALKACYALKAYCELKQAKDLIKELEAYECIAEFVDSTREDISLNYLANELYALYLNDVKVDFDEENNAKIEEA
;
A
#
# COMPACT_ATOMS: atom_id res chain seq x y z
N MET A 1 4.99 79.39 1.31
CA MET A 1 5.58 78.13 1.84
C MET A 1 4.75 76.97 1.31
N GLY A 2 5.22 76.26 0.27
CA GLY A 2 5.61 74.84 0.36
C GLY A 2 4.51 73.93 -0.25
N LYS A 3 4.34 73.82 -1.57
CA LYS A 3 5.00 72.93 -2.57
C LYS A 3 4.88 71.41 -2.33
N LYS A 4 4.24 70.76 -3.32
CA LYS A 4 4.47 69.42 -3.91
C LYS A 4 4.00 68.22 -3.06
N GLY A 5 3.38 67.17 -3.60
CA GLY A 5 3.20 66.72 -4.97
C GLY A 5 3.15 65.19 -4.93
N LYS A 6 2.03 64.59 -5.36
CA LYS A 6 1.83 63.12 -5.36
C LYS A 6 2.87 62.44 -6.25
N ARG A 7 3.67 61.54 -5.67
CA ARG A 7 4.49 60.55 -6.38
C ARG A 7 3.87 59.17 -6.15
N MET A 8 3.40 58.55 -7.23
CA MET A 8 3.11 57.11 -7.27
C MET A 8 4.43 56.34 -7.32
N SER A 9 4.61 55.36 -6.43
CA SER A 9 5.70 54.39 -6.53
C SER A 9 5.15 53.00 -6.83
N ARG A 10 5.59 52.47 -7.98
CA ARG A 10 5.59 51.05 -8.34
C ARG A 10 6.27 50.21 -7.25
N LYS A 11 5.62 49.13 -6.80
CA LYS A 11 6.30 47.97 -6.21
C LYS A 11 5.68 46.66 -6.68
N GLY A 12 6.47 45.94 -7.47
CA GLY A 12 6.64 44.47 -7.48
C GLY A 12 5.41 43.58 -7.50
N LYS A 13 4.99 43.15 -8.70
CA LYS A 13 4.27 41.89 -8.87
C LYS A 13 5.25 40.72 -8.63
N GLN A 14 5.28 40.19 -7.41
CA GLN A 14 5.79 38.83 -7.17
C GLN A 14 4.78 37.84 -7.76
N ARG A 15 5.14 37.19 -8.88
CA ARG A 15 4.41 36.04 -9.41
C ARG A 15 4.54 34.88 -8.42
N LYS A 16 3.49 34.64 -7.63
CA LYS A 16 3.26 33.38 -6.94
C LYS A 16 3.01 32.31 -8.01
N PHE A 17 3.99 31.46 -8.27
CA PHE A 17 3.74 30.18 -8.94
C PHE A 17 2.94 29.32 -7.97
N TYR A 18 1.62 29.29 -8.16
CA TYR A 18 0.79 28.24 -7.61
C TYR A 18 1.20 26.93 -8.30
N ALA A 19 1.74 26.00 -7.52
CA ALA A 19 1.79 24.61 -7.91
C ALA A 19 0.34 24.13 -8.06
N LYS A 20 -0.19 24.16 -9.28
CA LYS A 20 -1.32 23.32 -9.64
C LYS A 20 -0.82 21.88 -9.49
N GLN A 21 -1.24 21.20 -8.42
CA GLN A 21 -1.33 19.76 -8.43
C GLN A 21 -2.25 19.41 -9.61
N GLN A 22 -1.65 18.95 -10.71
CA GLN A 22 -2.40 18.18 -11.69
C GLN A 22 -2.70 16.85 -10.99
N ASP A 23 -3.97 16.68 -10.61
CA ASP A 23 -4.52 15.37 -10.32
C ASP A 23 -4.30 14.50 -11.56
N TRP A 24 -3.33 13.59 -11.47
CA TRP A 24 -3.15 12.53 -12.44
C TRP A 24 -4.39 11.62 -12.37
N PRO A 25 -4.89 11.06 -13.48
CA PRO A 25 -6.01 10.13 -13.42
C PRO A 25 -5.67 9.02 -12.43
N THR A 26 -6.50 8.87 -11.42
CA THR A 26 -6.58 7.66 -10.62
C THR A 26 -6.91 6.55 -11.61
N PHE A 27 -5.88 5.85 -12.08
CA PHE A 27 -6.07 4.59 -12.80
C PHE A 27 -6.58 3.62 -11.73
N GLY A 28 -7.91 3.60 -11.60
CA GLY A 28 -8.59 2.58 -10.86
C GLY A 28 -8.16 1.24 -11.44
N HIS A 29 -7.74 0.33 -10.57
CA HIS A 29 -7.91 -1.07 -10.88
C HIS A 29 -9.39 -1.24 -11.20
N SER A 30 -9.71 -1.37 -12.49
CA SER A 30 -10.97 -1.91 -12.94
C SER A 30 -11.05 -3.33 -12.42
N SER A 31 -11.60 -3.48 -11.21
CA SER A 31 -12.26 -4.72 -10.85
C SER A 31 -13.50 -4.78 -11.73
N GLU A 32 -13.34 -5.27 -12.95
CA GLU A 32 -14.45 -5.91 -13.62
C GLU A 32 -14.96 -6.97 -12.65
N SER A 33 -16.20 -6.76 -12.22
CA SER A 33 -16.99 -7.69 -11.44
C SER A 33 -17.30 -8.90 -12.33
N GLU A 34 -16.33 -9.77 -12.52
CA GLU A 34 -16.61 -11.14 -12.92
C GLU A 34 -16.99 -11.90 -11.66
N MET A 35 -18.26 -12.26 -11.62
CA MET A 35 -18.88 -13.18 -10.67
C MET A 35 -18.21 -14.56 -10.87
N SER A 36 -17.00 -14.75 -10.35
CA SER A 36 -16.36 -16.06 -10.32
C SER A 36 -16.90 -16.84 -9.12
N SER A 37 -17.73 -17.82 -9.43
CA SER A 37 -18.12 -18.89 -8.52
C SER A 37 -16.88 -19.71 -8.15
N ASN A 38 -16.15 -19.29 -7.11
CA ASN A 38 -15.14 -20.13 -6.49
C ASN A 38 -15.83 -21.14 -5.56
N GLU A 39 -16.33 -22.21 -6.18
CA GLU A 39 -16.48 -23.50 -5.51
C GLU A 39 -15.08 -24.10 -5.31
N ASP A 40 -14.36 -23.64 -4.30
CA ASP A 40 -13.27 -24.40 -3.70
C ASP A 40 -13.53 -24.44 -2.20
N ALA A 41 -14.21 -25.51 -1.80
CA ALA A 41 -14.66 -25.77 -0.44
C ALA A 41 -13.47 -25.83 0.51
N SER A 42 -13.46 -24.97 1.54
CA SER A 42 -12.60 -25.19 2.70
C SER A 42 -12.96 -26.54 3.30
N ALA A 43 -11.94 -27.35 3.59
CA ALA A 43 -12.11 -28.68 4.15
C ALA A 43 -12.83 -28.67 5.53
N TYR A 44 -13.01 -27.50 6.14
CA TYR A 44 -13.66 -27.29 7.44
C TYR A 44 -14.81 -26.27 7.43
N SER A 45 -15.42 -26.00 6.28
CA SER A 45 -16.76 -25.37 6.23
C SER A 45 -17.77 -26.21 7.01
N ALA A 46 -18.76 -25.59 7.65
CA ALA A 46 -19.91 -26.27 8.26
C ALA A 46 -20.58 -27.29 7.31
N ARG A 47 -20.45 -27.13 5.98
CA ARG A 47 -20.84 -28.15 5.00
C ARG A 47 -20.15 -29.50 5.22
N ASN A 48 -18.88 -29.54 5.62
CA ASN A 48 -18.13 -30.80 5.80
C ASN A 48 -18.32 -31.42 7.20
N ILE A 49 -18.63 -30.62 8.22
CA ILE A 49 -18.94 -31.11 9.57
C ILE A 49 -20.36 -31.70 9.62
N ASN A 50 -21.27 -31.21 8.77
CA ASN A 50 -22.67 -31.64 8.71
C ASN A 50 -23.00 -32.58 7.53
N CYS A 51 -22.04 -32.93 6.66
CA CYS A 51 -22.27 -33.82 5.51
C CYS A 51 -22.08 -35.31 5.85
N ALA A 52 -23.12 -36.11 5.63
CA ALA A 52 -23.12 -37.56 5.84
C ALA A 52 -22.11 -38.35 4.98
N ALA A 53 -21.66 -37.81 3.84
CA ALA A 53 -20.70 -38.46 2.95
C ALA A 53 -19.24 -38.35 3.47
N CYS A 54 -18.90 -37.25 4.16
CA CYS A 54 -17.58 -37.06 4.77
C CYS A 54 -17.33 -37.97 5.99
N LEU A 55 -18.40 -38.51 6.58
CA LEU A 55 -18.35 -39.40 7.75
C LEU A 55 -18.22 -40.90 7.38
N ASN A 56 -18.33 -41.27 6.09
CA ASN A 56 -18.37 -42.66 5.65
C ASN A 56 -17.21 -43.11 4.72
N LEU A 57 -16.20 -42.28 4.48
CA LEU A 57 -15.03 -42.70 3.71
C LEU A 57 -14.10 -43.58 4.55
N GLY A 58 -14.30 -44.89 4.40
CA GLY A 58 -13.48 -45.93 4.99
C GLY A 58 -12.01 -45.84 4.60
N GLN A 59 -11.16 -46.08 5.62
CA GLN A 59 -9.80 -46.61 5.57
C GLN A 59 -8.96 -46.26 4.33
N SER A 60 -8.20 -45.15 4.38
CA SER A 60 -6.88 -45.11 3.74
C SER A 60 -5.90 -44.17 4.46
N SER A 61 -4.62 -44.43 4.27
CA SER A 61 -3.46 -44.25 5.15
C SER A 61 -2.96 -42.81 5.44
N ILE A 62 -3.78 -41.77 5.31
CA ILE A 62 -3.32 -40.37 5.41
C ILE A 62 -3.52 -39.76 6.83
N LEU A 63 -4.39 -40.35 7.67
CA LEU A 63 -4.69 -39.86 9.03
C LEU A 63 -3.59 -40.12 10.09
N SER A 64 -2.49 -40.81 9.75
CA SER A 64 -1.43 -41.13 10.73
C SER A 64 -0.37 -40.02 10.91
N LYS A 65 -0.26 -39.08 9.96
CA LYS A 65 0.74 -37.99 10.04
C LYS A 65 0.19 -36.65 10.54
N VAL A 66 -1.12 -36.41 10.46
CA VAL A 66 -1.76 -35.17 10.94
C VAL A 66 -2.10 -35.22 12.44
N ARG A 67 -2.08 -36.41 13.06
CA ARG A 67 -2.41 -36.64 14.47
C ARG A 67 -1.37 -36.14 15.49
N LYS A 68 -0.23 -35.57 15.06
CA LYS A 68 0.86 -35.16 15.95
C LYS A 68 0.98 -33.64 16.19
N SER A 69 0.28 -32.79 15.45
CA SER A 69 0.44 -31.33 15.57
C SER A 69 -0.73 -30.62 16.25
N VAL A 70 -1.84 -31.31 16.50
CA VAL A 70 -3.00 -30.77 17.21
C VAL A 70 -3.39 -31.74 18.31
N LEU A 71 -2.75 -31.62 19.49
CA LEU A 71 -3.20 -32.33 20.69
C LEU A 71 -2.67 -31.65 21.96
N LYS A 72 -3.46 -30.71 22.47
CA LYS A 72 -3.72 -30.55 23.91
C LYS A 72 -5.12 -30.01 24.18
N ILE A 73 -6.13 -30.58 23.52
CA ILE A 73 -7.49 -30.61 24.08
C ILE A 73 -8.01 -32.03 23.90
N SER A 74 -7.89 -32.83 24.95
CA SER A 74 -8.59 -34.11 25.06
C SER A 74 -10.05 -33.84 25.36
N VAL A 75 -10.87 -33.62 24.33
CA VAL A 75 -12.30 -33.91 24.42
C VAL A 75 -12.50 -35.29 23.81
N SER A 76 -12.80 -36.26 24.66
CA SER A 76 -13.26 -37.58 24.24
C SER A 76 -14.58 -37.43 23.48
N PHE A 77 -14.51 -37.33 22.16
CA PHE A 77 -15.69 -37.44 21.30
C PHE A 77 -16.22 -38.87 21.36
N SER A 78 -17.28 -39.10 22.14
CA SER A 78 -18.09 -40.31 21.97
C SER A 78 -19.00 -40.10 20.75
N LEU A 79 -18.49 -40.48 19.59
CA LEU A 79 -19.14 -40.36 18.29
C LEU A 79 -20.23 -41.43 18.06
N SER A 80 -21.06 -41.71 19.07
CA SER A 80 -21.97 -42.88 19.08
C SER A 80 -23.46 -42.54 19.16
N ARG A 81 -23.88 -41.30 18.90
CA ARG A 81 -25.30 -40.98 18.72
C ARG A 81 -25.49 -39.99 17.57
N CYS A 82 -25.33 -40.49 16.34
CA CYS A 82 -25.98 -39.90 15.18
C CYS A 82 -27.50 -40.04 15.37
N PHE A 83 -28.15 -39.01 15.92
CA PHE A 83 -29.59 -38.89 15.83
C PHE A 83 -29.93 -38.30 14.47
N LEU A 84 -30.74 -39.05 13.71
CA LEU A 84 -31.42 -38.59 12.50
C LEU A 84 -32.11 -37.26 12.80
N PHE A 85 -31.71 -36.19 12.11
CA PHE A 85 -32.48 -34.95 12.11
C PHE A 85 -33.81 -35.20 11.37
N PRO A 86 -34.94 -34.63 11.82
CA PRO A 86 -36.18 -34.69 11.07
C PRO A 86 -35.97 -34.10 9.67
N CYS A 87 -36.61 -34.69 8.66
CA CYS A 87 -36.54 -34.23 7.26
C CYS A 87 -37.25 -32.87 7.02
N ASP A 88 -37.82 -32.27 8.08
CA ASP A 88 -38.65 -31.08 8.03
C ASP A 88 -37.85 -29.83 8.43
N LYS A 89 -38.11 -28.72 7.73
CA LYS A 89 -37.50 -27.41 8.00
C LYS A 89 -37.78 -26.99 9.46
N PRO A 90 -36.75 -26.70 10.28
CA PRO A 90 -36.96 -26.22 11.65
C PRO A 90 -37.76 -24.92 11.68
N ASN A 91 -38.69 -24.79 12.63
CA ASN A 91 -39.51 -23.57 12.80
C ASN A 91 -38.92 -22.68 13.92
N VAL A 92 -38.88 -21.35 13.68
CA VAL A 92 -38.42 -20.37 14.68
C VAL A 92 -39.23 -20.46 15.98
N THR A 93 -40.54 -20.65 15.88
CA THR A 93 -41.45 -20.79 17.03
C THR A 93 -41.10 -22.02 17.87
N GLU A 94 -40.82 -23.16 17.21
CA GLU A 94 -40.44 -24.40 17.91
C GLU A 94 -39.11 -24.23 18.66
N ILE A 95 -38.12 -23.60 18.03
CA ILE A 95 -36.83 -23.31 18.65
C ILE A 95 -37.02 -22.40 19.88
N MET A 96 -37.87 -21.38 19.76
CA MET A 96 -38.20 -20.46 20.85
C MET A 96 -38.97 -21.13 21.98
N ASP A 97 -39.90 -22.03 21.68
CA ASP A 97 -40.66 -22.77 22.68
C ASP A 97 -39.74 -23.66 23.52
N MET A 98 -38.74 -24.30 22.90
CA MET A 98 -37.71 -25.04 23.63
C MET A 98 -36.93 -24.15 24.59
N LEU A 99 -36.57 -22.94 24.16
CA LEU A 99 -35.81 -21.97 24.96
C LEU A 99 -36.66 -21.33 26.09
N ARG A 100 -37.97 -21.20 25.90
CA ARG A 100 -38.92 -20.62 26.86
C ARG A 100 -39.46 -21.63 27.90
N THR A 101 -39.09 -22.90 27.81
CA THR A 101 -39.50 -23.91 28.82
C THR A 101 -39.09 -23.46 30.23
N SER A 102 -39.91 -23.75 31.25
CA SER A 102 -39.78 -23.11 32.58
C SER A 102 -38.47 -23.36 33.33
N ARG A 103 -37.60 -24.27 32.85
CA ARG A 103 -36.19 -24.47 33.24
C ARG A 103 -35.45 -25.19 32.10
N PRO A 104 -34.92 -24.47 31.09
CA PRO A 104 -34.25 -25.14 29.99
C PRO A 104 -32.93 -25.73 30.52
N THR A 105 -32.70 -27.03 30.26
CA THR A 105 -31.43 -27.66 30.61
C THR A 105 -30.33 -27.16 29.67
N MET A 106 -29.06 -27.28 30.07
CA MET A 106 -27.92 -26.93 29.21
C MET A 106 -27.97 -27.68 27.86
N GLU A 107 -28.39 -28.95 27.89
CA GLU A 107 -28.57 -29.77 26.68
C GLU A 107 -29.72 -29.25 25.82
N THR A 108 -30.84 -28.82 26.43
CA THR A 108 -31.96 -28.21 25.71
C THR A 108 -31.52 -26.93 25.00
N ILE A 109 -30.80 -26.04 25.70
CA ILE A 109 -30.30 -24.78 25.13
C ILE A 109 -29.34 -25.05 23.96
N GLN A 110 -28.38 -25.97 24.16
CA GLN A 110 -27.45 -26.34 23.10
C GLN A 110 -28.18 -26.92 21.89
N ARG A 111 -29.17 -27.79 22.09
CA ARG A 111 -29.96 -28.38 21.02
C ARG A 111 -30.78 -27.32 20.27
N SER A 112 -31.34 -26.33 20.96
CA SER A 112 -32.03 -25.20 20.32
C SER A 112 -31.11 -24.41 19.38
N PHE A 113 -29.90 -24.07 19.82
CA PHE A 113 -28.94 -23.39 18.93
C PHE A 113 -28.44 -24.28 17.79
N GLN A 114 -28.29 -25.59 18.00
CA GLN A 114 -27.97 -26.53 16.92
C GLN A 114 -29.06 -26.57 15.85
N LEU A 115 -30.33 -26.67 16.25
CA LEU A 115 -31.46 -26.60 15.33
C LEU A 115 -31.52 -25.26 14.61
N PHE A 116 -31.15 -24.18 15.29
CA PHE A 116 -31.08 -22.87 14.69
C PHE A 116 -29.97 -22.76 13.62
N ASN A 117 -28.78 -23.32 13.87
CA ASN A 117 -27.74 -23.43 12.83
C ASN A 117 -28.26 -24.20 11.61
N VAL A 118 -28.95 -25.34 11.81
CA VAL A 118 -29.56 -26.09 10.69
C VAL A 118 -30.52 -25.21 9.88
N LEU A 119 -31.31 -24.35 10.55
CA LEU A 119 -32.21 -23.41 9.88
C LEU A 119 -31.44 -22.37 9.04
N VAL A 120 -30.43 -21.72 9.61
CA VAL A 120 -29.73 -20.62 8.92
C VAL A 120 -28.72 -21.10 7.86
N ASP A 121 -28.17 -22.31 8.00
CA ASP A 121 -27.17 -22.86 7.08
C ASP A 121 -27.78 -23.48 5.82
N ASN A 122 -29.00 -24.05 5.94
CA ASN A 122 -29.63 -24.84 4.87
C ASN A 122 -30.80 -24.12 4.20
N TYR A 123 -31.28 -23.00 4.74
CA TYR A 123 -32.45 -22.28 4.25
C TYR A 123 -32.23 -20.77 4.23
N ASP A 124 -33.04 -20.05 3.46
CA ASP A 124 -33.09 -18.58 3.54
C ASP A 124 -33.60 -18.18 4.94
N PRO A 125 -32.79 -17.48 5.74
CA PRO A 125 -33.11 -17.24 7.14
C PRO A 125 -34.28 -16.25 7.26
N PRO A 126 -35.36 -16.59 7.98
CA PRO A 126 -36.52 -15.72 8.12
C PRO A 126 -36.25 -14.58 9.12
N VAL A 127 -35.38 -13.63 8.75
CA VAL A 127 -34.85 -12.56 9.63
C VAL A 127 -35.95 -11.80 10.39
N ASN A 128 -37.03 -11.43 9.70
CA ASN A 128 -38.13 -10.68 10.33
C ASN A 128 -38.89 -11.50 11.37
N GLU A 129 -39.03 -12.80 11.18
CA GLU A 129 -39.65 -13.70 12.16
C GLU A 129 -38.73 -13.91 13.36
N ILE A 130 -37.43 -14.12 13.11
CA ILE A 130 -36.40 -14.24 14.17
C ILE A 130 -36.40 -13.02 15.08
N LEU A 131 -36.42 -11.81 14.50
CA LEU A 131 -36.48 -10.55 15.24
C LEU A 131 -37.82 -10.36 15.98
N ARG A 132 -38.94 -10.77 15.38
CA ARG A 132 -40.27 -10.66 15.99
C ARG A 132 -40.40 -11.58 17.22
N GLU A 133 -39.88 -12.80 17.13
CA GLU A 133 -39.92 -13.75 18.23
C GLU A 133 -38.85 -13.49 19.31
N GLY A 134 -37.90 -12.58 19.06
CA GLY A 134 -36.86 -12.20 20.02
C GLY A 134 -35.69 -13.19 20.10
N LEU A 135 -35.53 -14.05 19.09
CA LEU A 135 -34.44 -15.04 19.05
C LEU A 135 -33.08 -14.37 18.84
N ASP A 136 -33.06 -13.20 18.21
CA ASP A 136 -31.89 -12.32 18.09
C ASP A 136 -31.31 -11.92 19.45
N VAL A 137 -32.17 -11.65 20.43
CA VAL A 137 -31.74 -11.32 21.80
C VAL A 137 -31.09 -12.54 22.45
N ILE A 138 -31.71 -13.71 22.29
CA ILE A 138 -31.19 -14.96 22.85
C ILE A 138 -29.85 -15.36 22.20
N LEU A 139 -29.64 -15.06 20.92
CA LEU A 139 -28.34 -15.26 20.26
C LEU A 139 -27.26 -14.41 20.92
N VAL A 140 -27.53 -13.13 21.13
CA VAL A 140 -26.61 -12.19 21.78
C VAL A 140 -26.31 -12.60 23.23
N GLU A 141 -27.30 -13.12 23.95
CA GLU A 141 -27.08 -13.73 25.27
C GLU A 141 -26.25 -15.02 25.17
N GLY A 142 -26.54 -15.87 24.19
CA GLY A 142 -25.83 -17.13 23.90
C GLY A 142 -24.33 -16.91 23.65
N MET A 143 -23.96 -15.83 22.97
CA MET A 143 -22.56 -15.42 22.78
C MET A 143 -21.80 -15.14 24.09
N GLN A 144 -22.50 -14.92 25.20
CA GLN A 144 -21.90 -14.65 26.52
C GLN A 144 -21.80 -15.91 27.38
N PHE A 145 -22.29 -17.06 26.90
CA PHE A 145 -22.25 -18.30 27.68
C PHE A 145 -20.82 -18.79 27.93
N LYS A 146 -20.64 -19.46 29.08
CA LYS A 146 -19.39 -20.15 29.42
C LYS A 146 -19.20 -21.46 28.66
N ASN A 147 -20.29 -22.08 28.22
CA ASN A 147 -20.24 -23.30 27.43
C ASN A 147 -19.79 -22.96 26.01
N VAL A 148 -18.67 -23.52 25.59
CA VAL A 148 -18.02 -23.23 24.30
C VAL A 148 -18.92 -23.60 23.12
N LEU A 149 -19.70 -24.69 23.20
CA LEU A 149 -20.57 -25.12 22.10
C LEU A 149 -21.75 -24.17 21.92
N ILE A 150 -22.40 -23.76 23.01
CA ILE A 150 -23.50 -22.79 22.95
C ILE A 150 -22.98 -21.46 22.40
N GLN A 151 -21.84 -21.00 22.92
CA GLN A 151 -21.21 -19.77 22.45
C GLN A 151 -20.88 -19.85 20.96
N TYR A 152 -20.32 -20.97 20.50
CA TYR A 152 -20.03 -21.23 19.08
C TYR A 152 -21.30 -21.17 18.23
N TYR A 153 -22.32 -21.97 18.53
CA TYR A 153 -23.54 -22.02 17.73
C TYR A 153 -24.27 -20.67 17.69
N ALA A 154 -24.38 -19.98 18.84
CA ALA A 154 -24.98 -18.66 18.88
C ALA A 154 -24.21 -17.63 18.03
N THR A 155 -22.87 -17.66 18.08
CA THR A 155 -22.01 -16.77 17.29
C THR A 155 -22.12 -17.06 15.80
N HIS A 156 -22.05 -18.34 15.42
CA HIS A 156 -22.16 -18.77 14.03
C HIS A 156 -23.51 -18.36 13.43
N ALA A 157 -24.60 -18.60 14.16
CA ALA A 157 -25.91 -18.23 13.66
C ALA A 157 -26.05 -16.71 13.52
N LEU A 158 -25.51 -15.92 14.46
CA LEU A 158 -25.45 -14.47 14.30
C LEU A 158 -24.66 -14.07 13.04
N LEU A 159 -23.48 -14.65 12.80
CA LEU A 159 -22.68 -14.41 11.59
C LEU A 159 -23.53 -14.62 10.33
N VAL A 160 -24.26 -15.72 10.24
CA VAL A 160 -25.10 -16.01 9.08
C VAL A 160 -26.22 -14.98 8.95
N LEU A 161 -26.90 -14.64 10.06
CA LEU A 161 -27.99 -13.66 10.04
C LEU A 161 -27.57 -12.26 9.63
N VAL A 162 -26.42 -11.77 10.12
CA VAL A 162 -25.91 -10.42 9.84
C VAL A 162 -25.82 -10.16 8.34
N LYS A 163 -25.51 -11.18 7.54
CA LYS A 163 -25.45 -11.09 6.07
C LYS A 163 -26.77 -10.58 5.49
N TYR A 164 -27.89 -11.01 6.06
CA TYR A 164 -29.26 -10.70 5.61
C TYR A 164 -29.90 -9.53 6.37
N MET A 165 -29.34 -9.10 7.50
CA MET A 165 -29.86 -7.98 8.28
C MET A 165 -29.56 -6.61 7.65
N THR A 166 -30.47 -5.65 7.88
CA THR A 166 -30.25 -4.23 7.55
C THR A 166 -29.47 -3.51 8.65
N GLU A 167 -28.96 -2.30 8.36
CA GLU A 167 -28.27 -1.47 9.34
C GLU A 167 -29.17 -1.15 10.55
N GLU A 168 -30.45 -0.86 10.34
CA GLU A 168 -31.41 -0.54 11.40
C GLU A 168 -31.63 -1.74 12.32
N GLN A 169 -31.75 -2.94 11.74
CA GLN A 169 -31.89 -4.18 12.51
C GLN A 169 -30.66 -4.45 13.39
N LEU A 170 -29.46 -4.23 12.86
CA LEU A 170 -28.22 -4.37 13.63
C LEU A 170 -28.09 -3.32 14.75
N LYS A 171 -28.48 -2.07 14.48
CA LYS A 171 -28.48 -0.99 15.49
C LYS A 171 -29.41 -1.30 16.66
N ILE A 172 -30.51 -2.02 16.44
CA ILE A 172 -31.41 -2.47 17.51
C ILE A 172 -30.73 -3.51 18.42
N LEU A 173 -29.80 -4.32 17.90
CA LEU A 173 -29.08 -5.33 18.69
C LEU A 173 -28.01 -4.72 19.61
N ILE A 174 -27.50 -3.53 19.30
CA ILE A 174 -26.49 -2.84 20.12
C ILE A 174 -26.96 -2.64 21.57
N PRO A 175 -28.10 -1.96 21.85
CA PRO A 175 -28.61 -1.82 23.21
C PRO A 175 -29.10 -3.14 23.83
N ARG A 176 -29.26 -4.20 23.01
CA ARG A 176 -29.66 -5.55 23.46
C ARG A 176 -28.46 -6.43 23.83
N GLY A 177 -27.24 -5.89 23.82
CA GLY A 177 -26.05 -6.58 24.32
C GLY A 177 -25.07 -7.05 23.25
N LEU A 178 -25.26 -6.67 21.97
CA LEU A 178 -24.41 -7.15 20.86
C LEU A 178 -22.92 -6.86 21.11
N LYS A 179 -22.62 -5.68 21.65
CA LYS A 179 -21.26 -5.28 22.02
C LYS A 179 -20.66 -6.21 23.06
N GLU A 180 -21.43 -6.53 24.11
CA GLU A 180 -21.02 -7.42 25.19
C GLU A 180 -20.84 -8.86 24.69
N GLY A 181 -21.72 -9.32 23.80
CA GLY A 181 -21.61 -10.61 23.11
C GLY A 181 -20.32 -10.72 22.28
N ILE A 182 -20.05 -9.74 21.42
CA ILE A 182 -18.83 -9.70 20.60
C ILE A 182 -17.58 -9.70 21.49
N LYS A 183 -17.53 -8.87 22.54
CA LYS A 183 -16.41 -8.86 23.48
C LYS A 183 -16.22 -10.20 24.17
N ALA A 184 -17.30 -10.80 24.66
CA ALA A 184 -17.25 -12.11 25.32
C ALA A 184 -16.75 -13.23 24.39
N VAL A 185 -17.02 -13.14 23.10
CA VAL A 185 -16.51 -14.06 22.07
C VAL A 185 -15.02 -13.84 21.80
N LEU A 186 -14.61 -12.58 21.59
CA LEU A 186 -13.22 -12.23 21.27
C LEU A 186 -12.26 -12.44 22.46
N ASP A 187 -12.75 -12.32 23.70
CA ASP A 187 -11.98 -12.53 24.92
C ASP A 187 -11.71 -14.01 25.22
N ARG A 188 -12.29 -14.95 24.46
CA ARG A 188 -11.99 -16.38 24.62
C ARG A 188 -10.60 -16.73 24.09
N ASP A 189 -10.05 -17.80 24.64
CA ASP A 189 -8.83 -18.46 24.15
C ASP A 189 -9.18 -19.70 23.28
N VAL A 190 -10.36 -19.69 22.65
CA VAL A 190 -10.82 -20.75 21.74
C VAL A 190 -10.93 -20.17 20.34
N PHE A 191 -9.90 -20.39 19.51
CA PHE A 191 -9.78 -19.79 18.18
C PHE A 191 -11.00 -20.01 17.28
N LEU A 192 -11.66 -21.17 17.35
CA LEU A 192 -12.87 -21.44 16.55
C LEU A 192 -14.00 -20.43 16.85
N VAL A 193 -14.23 -20.13 18.13
CA VAL A 193 -15.27 -19.17 18.55
C VAL A 193 -14.87 -17.75 18.18
N VAL A 194 -13.59 -17.41 18.40
CA VAL A 194 -13.05 -16.09 18.05
C VAL A 194 -13.15 -15.86 16.54
N GLN A 195 -12.85 -16.87 15.72
CA GLN A 195 -12.91 -16.78 14.25
C GLN A 195 -14.32 -16.41 13.78
N GLU A 196 -15.34 -17.11 14.25
CA GLU A 196 -16.75 -16.80 13.95
C GLU A 196 -17.12 -15.37 14.38
N GLY A 197 -16.61 -14.93 15.54
CA GLY A 197 -16.81 -13.57 16.03
C GLY A 197 -16.17 -12.51 15.13
N ILE A 198 -14.96 -12.76 14.64
CA ILE A 198 -14.25 -11.87 13.71
C ILE A 198 -14.99 -11.80 12.37
N GLU A 199 -15.43 -12.93 11.84
CA GLU A 199 -16.23 -12.97 10.61
C GLU A 199 -17.55 -12.23 10.77
N ALA A 200 -18.21 -12.37 11.93
CA ALA A 200 -19.44 -11.62 12.22
C ALA A 200 -19.16 -10.10 12.24
N CYS A 201 -18.08 -9.68 12.90
CA CYS A 201 -17.65 -8.29 12.91
C CYS A 201 -17.35 -7.76 11.49
N SER A 202 -16.76 -8.59 10.63
CA SER A 202 -16.52 -8.31 9.20
C SER A 202 -17.82 -7.96 8.49
N GLN A 203 -18.83 -8.82 8.63
CA GLN A 203 -20.13 -8.62 7.98
C GLN A 203 -20.89 -7.41 8.55
N ILE A 204 -20.69 -7.07 9.83
CA ILE A 204 -21.25 -5.85 10.43
C ILE A 204 -20.52 -4.60 9.89
N ALA A 205 -19.19 -4.64 9.78
CA ALA A 205 -18.36 -3.50 9.36
C ALA A 205 -18.74 -2.98 7.97
N ILE A 206 -19.04 -3.89 7.03
CA ILE A 206 -19.37 -3.52 5.66
C ILE A 206 -20.78 -2.91 5.50
N LYS A 207 -21.63 -2.92 6.54
CA LYS A 207 -23.01 -2.40 6.44
C LYS A 207 -23.07 -0.88 6.44
N SER A 208 -22.27 -0.22 7.30
CA SER A 208 -22.16 1.25 7.30
C SER A 208 -20.88 1.72 7.98
N SER A 209 -20.49 2.98 7.73
CA SER A 209 -19.34 3.60 8.39
C SER A 209 -19.49 3.68 9.92
N ASN A 210 -20.71 3.90 10.43
CA ASN A 210 -20.96 3.91 11.87
C ASN A 210 -20.76 2.52 12.49
N LEU A 211 -21.29 1.48 11.84
CA LEU A 211 -21.14 0.10 12.31
C LEU A 211 -19.68 -0.38 12.23
N ARG A 212 -18.94 0.01 11.17
CA ARG A 212 -17.48 -0.18 11.08
C ARG A 212 -16.77 0.42 12.30
N ASP A 213 -17.09 1.66 12.65
CA ASP A 213 -16.43 2.37 13.76
C ASP A 213 -16.77 1.72 15.11
N ASP A 214 -18.01 1.28 15.27
CA ASP A 214 -18.47 0.51 16.41
C ASP A 214 -17.69 -0.81 16.56
N VAL A 215 -17.62 -1.67 15.54
CA VAL A 215 -16.91 -2.95 15.64
C VAL A 215 -15.40 -2.78 15.81
N ALA A 216 -14.81 -1.78 15.15
CA ALA A 216 -13.41 -1.42 15.37
C ALA A 216 -13.17 -1.07 16.83
N ASN A 217 -14.07 -0.29 17.47
CA ASN A 217 -13.97 0.03 18.89
C ASN A 217 -14.22 -1.17 19.82
N TRP A 218 -15.00 -2.17 19.40
CA TRP A 218 -15.31 -3.32 20.25
C TRP A 218 -14.20 -4.37 20.26
N GLY A 219 -13.54 -4.61 19.13
CA GLY A 219 -12.68 -5.77 18.91
C GLY A 219 -11.23 -5.51 18.48
N SER A 220 -10.90 -4.31 17.99
CA SER A 220 -9.57 -4.02 17.41
C SER A 220 -8.40 -4.38 18.32
N LEU A 221 -8.48 -3.95 19.58
CA LEU A 221 -7.42 -4.18 20.57
C LEU A 221 -7.18 -5.67 20.79
N ARG A 222 -8.25 -6.46 20.94
CA ARG A 222 -8.17 -7.90 21.19
C ARG A 222 -7.62 -8.66 19.99
N VAL A 223 -8.01 -8.29 18.77
CA VAL A 223 -7.45 -8.88 17.54
C VAL A 223 -5.95 -8.61 17.45
N SER A 224 -5.51 -7.37 17.66
CA SER A 224 -4.09 -7.02 17.68
C SER A 224 -3.30 -7.77 18.77
N GLU A 225 -3.87 -7.95 19.96
CA GLU A 225 -3.26 -8.73 21.05
C GLU A 225 -3.11 -10.22 20.71
N LEU A 226 -4.15 -10.83 20.12
CA LEU A 226 -4.14 -12.23 19.70
C LEU A 226 -3.07 -12.47 18.64
N LEU A 227 -2.96 -11.59 17.65
CA LEU A 227 -1.90 -11.63 16.64
C LEU A 227 -0.52 -11.46 17.29
N ALA A 228 -0.36 -10.49 18.19
CA ALA A 228 0.91 -10.28 18.87
C ALA A 228 1.41 -11.53 19.59
N ARG A 229 0.49 -12.29 20.22
CA ARG A 229 0.82 -13.48 21.00
C ARG A 229 0.97 -14.75 20.15
N HIS A 230 0.18 -14.91 19.10
CA HIS A 230 0.03 -16.20 18.40
C HIS A 230 0.26 -16.15 16.88
N HIS A 231 0.76 -15.05 16.30
CA HIS A 231 0.94 -14.93 14.83
C HIS A 231 1.71 -16.08 14.15
N SER A 232 2.58 -16.79 14.85
CA SER A 232 3.33 -17.94 14.32
C SER A 232 2.62 -19.30 14.51
N GLU A 233 1.56 -19.36 15.31
CA GLU A 233 0.83 -20.58 15.68
C GLU A 233 -0.59 -20.63 15.09
N ILE A 234 -1.14 -19.49 14.66
CA ILE A 234 -2.49 -19.40 14.08
C ILE A 234 -2.56 -20.14 12.73
N SER A 235 -3.71 -20.77 12.48
CA SER A 235 -3.96 -21.44 11.20
C SER A 235 -4.09 -20.44 10.06
N LEU A 236 -3.89 -20.91 8.83
CA LEU A 236 -4.15 -20.13 7.62
C LEU A 236 -5.62 -19.66 7.54
N GLU A 237 -6.57 -20.50 7.97
CA GLU A 237 -8.00 -20.17 7.98
C GLU A 237 -8.28 -18.98 8.92
N PHE A 238 -7.79 -19.04 10.15
CA PHE A 238 -7.94 -17.93 11.11
C PHE A 238 -7.28 -16.65 10.59
N THR A 239 -6.09 -16.79 10.01
CA THR A 239 -5.35 -15.68 9.39
C THR A 239 -6.14 -15.02 8.26
N ASN A 240 -6.82 -15.82 7.43
CA ASN A 240 -7.66 -15.31 6.35
C ASN A 240 -8.88 -14.57 6.91
N SER A 241 -9.57 -15.10 7.93
CA SER A 241 -10.70 -14.42 8.56
C SER A 241 -10.30 -13.07 9.16
N VAL A 242 -9.14 -13.00 9.84
CA VAL A 242 -8.59 -11.73 10.34
C VAL A 242 -8.25 -10.78 9.19
N THR A 243 -7.59 -11.27 8.15
CA THR A 243 -7.20 -10.45 7.00
C THR A 243 -8.42 -9.87 6.29
N SER A 244 -9.46 -10.67 6.07
CA SER A 244 -10.74 -10.21 5.50
C SER A 244 -11.41 -9.18 6.39
N PHE A 245 -11.41 -9.37 7.71
CA PHE A 245 -11.93 -8.37 8.65
C PHE A 245 -11.20 -7.03 8.54
N LEU A 246 -9.86 -7.04 8.48
CA LEU A 246 -9.08 -5.81 8.30
C LEU A 246 -9.34 -5.16 6.94
N GLN A 247 -9.58 -5.93 5.87
CA GLN A 247 -9.98 -5.38 4.57
C GLN A 247 -11.38 -4.75 4.62
N ASP A 248 -12.32 -5.38 5.30
CA ASP A 248 -13.69 -4.89 5.45
C ASP A 248 -13.77 -3.60 6.28
N LEU A 249 -12.87 -3.44 7.26
CA LEU A 249 -12.69 -2.15 7.95
C LEU A 249 -12.24 -1.02 6.99
N CYS A 250 -11.64 -1.34 5.85
CA CYS A 250 -11.25 -0.36 4.84
C CYS A 250 -12.37 -0.05 3.82
N TYR A 251 -13.49 -0.78 3.84
CA TYR A 251 -14.54 -0.73 2.80
C TYR A 251 -15.19 0.65 2.70
N HIS A 252 -15.69 1.18 3.82
CA HIS A 252 -16.34 2.50 3.87
C HIS A 252 -15.31 3.63 4.00
N LYS A 253 -15.54 4.74 3.29
CA LYS A 253 -14.74 5.98 3.38
C LYS A 253 -15.57 7.15 3.92
N PRO A 254 -14.98 8.10 4.66
CA PRO A 254 -13.58 8.15 5.11
C PRO A 254 -13.30 7.13 6.24
N ILE A 255 -12.05 6.70 6.37
CA ILE A 255 -11.60 5.82 7.46
C ILE A 255 -11.03 6.71 8.59
N PRO A 256 -11.56 6.62 9.83
CA PRO A 256 -11.07 7.39 10.97
C PRO A 256 -9.66 6.98 11.42
N GLU A 257 -8.95 7.91 12.04
CA GLU A 257 -7.58 7.70 12.53
C GLU A 257 -7.43 6.45 13.41
N PHE A 258 -8.31 6.26 14.40
CA PHE A 258 -8.24 5.10 15.30
C PHE A 258 -8.40 3.75 14.56
N VAL A 259 -9.16 3.71 13.47
CA VAL A 259 -9.29 2.51 12.62
C VAL A 259 -8.00 2.29 11.84
N LEU A 260 -7.38 3.35 11.31
CA LEU A 260 -6.08 3.26 10.64
C LEU A 260 -4.97 2.76 11.58
N GLU A 261 -4.98 3.19 12.84
CA GLU A 261 -4.08 2.70 13.89
C GLU A 261 -4.30 1.21 14.18
N CYS A 262 -5.55 0.77 14.28
CA CYS A 262 -5.92 -0.65 14.38
C CYS A 262 -5.33 -1.45 13.20
N LEU A 263 -5.60 -1.01 11.97
CA LEU A 263 -5.12 -1.67 10.75
C LEU A 263 -3.60 -1.77 10.72
N ALA A 264 -2.89 -0.67 11.02
CA ALA A 264 -1.43 -0.66 11.06
C ALA A 264 -0.88 -1.61 12.13
N SER A 265 -1.44 -1.58 13.35
CA SER A 265 -0.98 -2.40 14.47
C SER A 265 -1.18 -3.90 14.27
N SER A 266 -2.28 -4.31 13.62
CA SER A 266 -2.54 -5.71 13.26
C SER A 266 -1.70 -6.19 12.06
N ALA A 267 -1.63 -5.39 10.99
CA ALA A 267 -0.94 -5.76 9.75
C ALA A 267 0.53 -6.14 9.95
N ARG A 268 1.23 -5.51 10.91
CA ARG A 268 2.66 -5.79 11.17
C ARG A 268 2.96 -7.25 11.50
N PHE A 269 2.00 -7.95 12.12
CA PHE A 269 2.14 -9.35 12.50
C PHE A 269 1.83 -10.26 11.32
N LEU A 270 0.78 -9.95 10.55
CA LEU A 270 0.35 -10.74 9.40
C LEU A 270 1.35 -10.68 8.24
N LEU A 271 2.15 -9.62 8.13
CA LEU A 271 3.25 -9.55 7.15
C LEU A 271 4.36 -10.58 7.39
N GLN A 272 4.42 -11.21 8.58
CA GLN A 272 5.41 -12.25 8.89
C GLN A 272 4.91 -13.65 8.51
N HIS A 273 3.68 -13.77 8.00
CA HIS A 273 3.07 -15.05 7.65
C HIS A 273 3.79 -15.71 6.45
N GLU A 274 3.82 -17.04 6.41
CA GLU A 274 4.51 -17.79 5.36
C GLU A 274 3.80 -17.76 3.99
N ASP A 275 2.47 -17.63 4.00
CA ASP A 275 1.67 -17.55 2.78
C ASP A 275 1.76 -16.18 2.10
N GLY A 276 2.14 -16.19 0.82
CA GLY A 276 2.29 -14.98 0.02
C GLY A 276 0.98 -14.29 -0.35
N LYS A 277 -0.14 -15.02 -0.45
CA LYS A 277 -1.44 -14.41 -0.74
C LYS A 277 -1.92 -13.58 0.45
N THR A 278 -1.76 -14.10 1.67
CA THR A 278 -2.00 -13.37 2.92
C THR A 278 -1.14 -12.11 2.96
N ARG A 279 0.19 -12.22 2.78
CA ARG A 279 1.08 -11.04 2.84
C ARG A 279 0.71 -9.99 1.79
N ALA A 280 0.37 -10.39 0.56
CA ALA A 280 -0.10 -9.48 -0.48
C ALA A 280 -1.40 -8.75 -0.08
N ALA A 281 -2.38 -9.47 0.47
CA ALA A 281 -3.63 -8.88 0.96
C ALA A 281 -3.37 -7.89 2.12
N VAL A 282 -2.44 -8.20 3.01
CA VAL A 282 -2.04 -7.34 4.12
C VAL A 282 -1.29 -6.10 3.63
N LEU A 283 -0.41 -6.22 2.64
CA LEU A 283 0.24 -5.05 2.03
C LEU A 283 -0.80 -4.11 1.40
N ASN A 284 -1.87 -4.62 0.80
CA ASN A 284 -2.97 -3.79 0.30
C ASN A 284 -3.70 -3.05 1.43
N ILE A 285 -3.88 -3.66 2.60
CA ILE A 285 -4.38 -2.96 3.79
C ILE A 285 -3.43 -1.82 4.20
N VAL A 286 -2.11 -2.06 4.19
CA VAL A 286 -1.12 -1.01 4.50
C VAL A 286 -1.13 0.11 3.45
N ILE A 287 -1.42 -0.19 2.17
CA ILE A 287 -1.66 0.83 1.15
C ILE A 287 -2.83 1.72 1.58
N GLU A 288 -3.96 1.15 2.01
CA GLU A 288 -5.12 1.94 2.46
C GLU A 288 -4.79 2.82 3.67
N VAL A 289 -3.96 2.32 4.60
CA VAL A 289 -3.46 3.11 5.73
C VAL A 289 -2.61 4.28 5.26
N THR A 290 -1.67 4.04 4.34
CA THR A 290 -0.69 5.05 3.89
C THR A 290 -1.23 6.01 2.84
N ARG A 291 -2.28 5.63 2.12
CA ARG A 291 -2.97 6.46 1.13
C ARG A 291 -3.81 7.57 1.76
N ASN A 292 -4.16 7.45 3.04
CA ASN A 292 -4.96 8.45 3.74
C ASN A 292 -4.26 9.84 3.70
N LYS A 293 -5.04 10.87 3.36
CA LYS A 293 -4.56 12.25 3.20
C LYS A 293 -4.75 13.11 4.46
N ASP A 294 -5.71 12.73 5.31
CA ASP A 294 -6.12 13.51 6.47
C ASP A 294 -5.25 13.18 7.68
N PHE A 295 -4.86 11.92 7.81
CA PHE A 295 -4.06 11.40 8.92
C PHE A 295 -2.79 10.71 8.41
N VAL A 296 -1.70 10.88 9.15
CA VAL A 296 -0.41 10.24 8.85
C VAL A 296 -0.05 9.31 9.99
N ILE A 297 -0.24 8.01 9.78
CA ILE A 297 0.19 6.98 10.74
C ILE A 297 1.72 6.88 10.72
N THR A 298 2.33 7.01 11.89
CA THR A 298 3.78 6.80 12.06
C THR A 298 4.05 5.34 12.38
N PHE A 299 4.95 4.72 11.61
CA PHE A 299 5.30 3.32 11.76
C PHE A 299 6.59 3.17 12.57
N GLU A 300 6.67 2.10 13.37
CA GLU A 300 7.92 1.73 14.04
C GLU A 300 9.02 1.41 13.02
N HIS A 301 10.28 1.70 13.37
CA HIS A 301 11.42 1.46 12.47
C HIS A 301 11.56 0.00 12.03
N SER A 302 11.24 -0.97 12.88
CA SER A 302 11.24 -2.41 12.54
C SER A 302 10.19 -2.71 11.46
N TYR A 303 9.01 -2.11 11.57
CA TYR A 303 7.94 -2.29 10.60
C TYR A 303 8.29 -1.64 9.25
N VAL A 304 8.81 -0.40 9.25
CA VAL A 304 9.28 0.24 8.01
C VAL A 304 10.38 -0.60 7.34
N ARG A 305 11.27 -1.21 8.12
CA ARG A 305 12.30 -2.12 7.59
C ARG A 305 11.68 -3.35 6.92
N ASN A 306 10.69 -3.97 7.54
CA ASN A 306 9.98 -5.13 6.96
C ASN A 306 9.31 -4.75 5.63
N ILE A 307 8.63 -3.60 5.56
CA ILE A 307 8.04 -3.08 4.31
C ILE A 307 9.13 -2.93 3.23
N LEU A 308 10.29 -2.36 3.59
CA LEU A 308 11.38 -2.17 2.63
C LEU A 308 12.01 -3.49 2.17
N GLN A 309 11.97 -4.55 2.97
CA GLN A 309 12.45 -5.89 2.59
C GLN A 309 11.57 -6.51 1.49
N PHE A 310 10.27 -6.22 1.45
CA PHE A 310 9.39 -6.71 0.39
C PHE A 310 9.74 -6.18 -1.00
N LEU A 311 10.52 -5.10 -1.12
CA LEU A 311 11.09 -4.68 -2.41
C LEU A 311 12.00 -5.75 -3.05
N ASP A 312 12.51 -6.68 -2.24
CA ASP A 312 13.32 -7.81 -2.69
C ASP A 312 12.51 -9.11 -2.76
N SER A 313 11.18 -9.05 -2.62
CA SER A 313 10.31 -10.23 -2.77
C SER A 313 10.35 -10.76 -4.21
N VAL A 314 10.29 -12.08 -4.34
CA VAL A 314 10.12 -12.77 -5.62
C VAL A 314 8.67 -12.75 -6.09
N ILE A 315 7.73 -12.40 -5.21
CA ILE A 315 6.30 -12.30 -5.52
C ILE A 315 6.01 -10.88 -5.99
N GLU A 316 5.68 -10.74 -7.28
CA GLU A 316 5.50 -9.45 -7.95
C GLU A 316 4.53 -8.51 -7.22
N ILE A 317 3.40 -9.05 -6.78
CA ILE A 317 2.37 -8.28 -6.08
C ILE A 317 2.90 -7.73 -4.74
N GLU A 318 3.71 -8.49 -4.01
CA GLU A 318 4.30 -8.00 -2.75
C GLU A 318 5.31 -6.89 -3.01
N ALA A 319 6.19 -7.10 -3.99
CA ALA A 319 7.20 -6.15 -4.39
C ALA A 319 6.58 -4.82 -4.86
N ALA A 320 5.58 -4.89 -5.74
CA ALA A 320 4.84 -3.75 -6.23
C ALA A 320 4.12 -3.01 -5.09
N SER A 321 3.35 -3.73 -4.25
CA SER A 321 2.61 -3.10 -3.15
C SER A 321 3.54 -2.42 -2.14
N ALA A 322 4.67 -3.05 -1.80
CA ALA A 322 5.70 -2.43 -0.95
C ALA A 322 6.28 -1.14 -1.56
N PHE A 323 6.49 -1.12 -2.88
CA PHE A 323 6.96 0.06 -3.58
C PHE A 323 5.94 1.21 -3.56
N PHE A 324 4.65 0.90 -3.75
CA PHE A 324 3.58 1.90 -3.61
C PHE A 324 3.46 2.43 -2.18
N ILE A 325 3.57 1.59 -1.15
CA ILE A 325 3.60 2.03 0.26
C ILE A 325 4.73 3.02 0.50
N VAL A 326 5.94 2.71 0.01
CA VAL A 326 7.09 3.62 0.07
C VAL A 326 6.80 4.93 -0.65
N GLY A 327 6.15 4.85 -1.81
CA GLY A 327 5.63 5.99 -2.55
C GLY A 327 4.76 6.92 -1.72
N TYR A 328 3.77 6.36 -1.04
CA TYR A 328 2.90 7.10 -0.13
C TYR A 328 3.66 7.69 1.05
N PHE A 329 4.58 6.94 1.69
CA PHE A 329 5.44 7.49 2.73
C PHE A 329 6.21 8.72 2.24
N VAL A 330 6.75 8.70 1.03
CA VAL A 330 7.52 9.81 0.47
C VAL A 330 6.63 11.02 0.17
N LYS A 331 5.43 10.81 -0.38
CA LYS A 331 4.41 11.85 -0.66
C LYS A 331 3.95 12.57 0.62
N GLN A 332 3.84 11.85 1.73
CA GLN A 332 3.44 12.43 3.03
C GLN A 332 4.55 13.29 3.68
N HIS A 333 5.81 13.14 3.26
CA HIS A 333 6.96 13.84 3.83
C HIS A 333 7.12 13.69 5.35
N SER A 334 6.73 12.55 5.91
CA SER A 334 6.67 12.27 7.35
C SER A 334 7.96 11.66 7.92
N SER A 335 7.89 11.21 9.18
CA SER A 335 8.91 10.37 9.83
C SER A 335 9.17 9.09 9.05
N ASN A 336 8.13 8.48 8.45
CA ASN A 336 8.25 7.28 7.61
C ASN A 336 9.14 7.53 6.40
N THR A 337 9.02 8.71 5.74
CA THR A 337 9.94 9.09 4.64
C THR A 337 11.39 9.10 5.11
N SER A 338 11.62 9.66 6.30
CA SER A 338 12.97 9.77 6.84
C SER A 338 13.55 8.40 7.18
N ALA A 339 12.73 7.49 7.71
CA ALA A 339 13.10 6.11 8.00
C ALA A 339 13.49 5.32 6.73
N VAL A 340 12.67 5.35 5.67
CA VAL A 340 13.01 4.64 4.42
C VAL A 340 14.28 5.19 3.76
N LEU A 341 14.50 6.51 3.84
CA LEU A 341 15.72 7.13 3.31
C LEU A 341 16.97 6.71 4.09
N GLN A 342 16.90 6.68 5.44
CA GLN A 342 17.98 6.20 6.29
C GLN A 342 18.31 4.73 6.04
N MET A 343 17.32 3.92 5.68
CA MET A 343 17.49 2.51 5.31
C MET A 343 17.96 2.29 3.86
N GLY A 344 18.31 3.36 3.13
CA GLY A 344 18.94 3.26 1.82
C GLY A 344 17.98 3.07 0.65
N LEU A 345 16.72 3.52 0.77
CA LEU A 345 15.71 3.46 -0.32
C LEU A 345 16.28 3.81 -1.69
N ILE A 346 17.01 4.93 -1.81
CA ILE A 346 17.50 5.44 -3.10
C ILE A 346 18.38 4.41 -3.83
N LYS A 347 19.22 3.69 -3.10
CA LYS A 347 20.09 2.65 -3.67
C LYS A 347 19.30 1.42 -4.14
N LYS A 348 18.09 1.21 -3.62
CA LYS A 348 17.20 0.10 -3.99
C LYS A 348 16.35 0.40 -5.22
N ILE A 349 16.09 1.67 -5.54
CA ILE A 349 15.17 2.04 -6.65
C ILE A 349 15.65 1.49 -7.99
N VAL A 350 16.91 1.70 -8.38
CA VAL A 350 17.40 1.24 -9.70
C VAL A 350 17.39 -0.28 -9.83
N PRO A 351 17.94 -1.06 -8.87
CA PRO A 351 17.82 -2.52 -8.91
C PRO A 351 16.36 -3.01 -8.96
N PHE A 352 15.46 -2.34 -8.25
CA PHE A 352 14.03 -2.64 -8.27
C PHE A 352 13.43 -2.44 -9.67
N LEU A 353 13.65 -1.28 -10.29
CA LEU A 353 13.16 -0.97 -11.64
C LEU A 353 13.77 -1.86 -12.73
N ALA A 354 14.96 -2.42 -12.51
CA ALA A 354 15.55 -3.38 -13.42
C ALA A 354 14.84 -4.75 -13.38
N ARG A 355 14.19 -5.10 -12.26
CA ARG A 355 13.41 -6.34 -12.10
C ARG A 355 11.95 -6.15 -12.49
N HIS A 356 11.41 -4.95 -12.28
CA HIS A 356 9.99 -4.65 -12.43
C HIS A 356 9.77 -3.57 -13.50
N SER A 357 9.26 -3.97 -14.65
CA SER A 357 9.06 -3.09 -15.82
C SER A 357 7.62 -2.62 -16.00
N ALA A 358 6.74 -2.89 -15.02
CA ALA A 358 5.36 -2.44 -15.09
C ALA A 358 5.31 -0.90 -15.18
N PRO A 359 4.54 -0.34 -16.12
CA PRO A 359 4.41 1.11 -16.29
C PRO A 359 4.19 1.86 -14.95
N GLU A 360 3.21 1.41 -14.18
CA GLU A 360 2.76 2.05 -12.95
C GLU A 360 3.89 2.19 -11.92
N ILE A 361 4.82 1.24 -11.90
CA ILE A 361 6.01 1.26 -11.04
C ILE A 361 6.99 2.36 -11.50
N GLY A 362 7.20 2.53 -12.80
CA GLY A 362 8.02 3.60 -13.36
C GLY A 362 7.45 4.99 -13.01
N PHE A 363 6.12 5.15 -13.08
CA PHE A 363 5.46 6.40 -12.66
C PHE A 363 5.64 6.67 -11.18
N GLU A 364 5.47 5.66 -10.34
CA GLU A 364 5.64 5.82 -8.90
C GLU A 364 7.10 6.14 -8.54
N ALA A 365 8.08 5.57 -9.23
CA ALA A 365 9.49 5.89 -9.02
C ALA A 365 9.79 7.37 -9.33
N CYS A 366 9.31 7.88 -10.46
CA CYS A 366 9.44 9.30 -10.78
C CYS A 366 8.69 10.18 -9.76
N SER A 367 7.51 9.74 -9.31
CA SER A 367 6.75 10.41 -8.26
C SER A 367 7.52 10.51 -6.94
N ILE A 368 8.16 9.41 -6.51
CA ILE A 368 9.04 9.36 -5.34
C ILE A 368 10.14 10.41 -5.46
N LEU A 369 10.87 10.43 -6.59
CA LEU A 369 11.98 11.37 -6.79
C LEU A 369 11.51 12.82 -6.74
N ARG A 370 10.44 13.17 -7.45
CA ARG A 370 9.89 14.52 -7.44
C ARG A 370 9.45 14.97 -6.04
N ASN A 371 8.81 14.08 -5.28
CA ASN A 371 8.41 14.38 -3.91
C ASN A 371 9.61 14.58 -2.99
N LEU A 372 10.69 13.81 -3.15
CA LEU A 372 11.92 14.06 -2.41
C LEU A 372 12.52 15.43 -2.77
N LEU A 373 12.60 15.76 -4.05
CA LEU A 373 13.19 17.01 -4.53
C LEU A 373 12.35 18.25 -4.16
N SER A 374 11.05 18.10 -3.91
CA SER A 374 10.18 19.23 -3.53
C SER A 374 10.47 19.81 -2.15
N LYS A 375 11.23 19.11 -1.29
CA LYS A 375 11.52 19.54 0.08
C LYS A 375 13.02 19.69 0.31
N LYS A 376 13.41 20.88 0.81
CA LYS A 376 14.82 21.22 1.13
C LYS A 376 15.51 20.18 2.03
N LYS A 377 14.80 19.59 2.99
CA LYS A 377 15.36 18.58 3.92
C LYS A 377 15.91 17.32 3.24
N TYR A 378 15.46 17.01 2.02
CA TYR A 378 15.88 15.81 1.30
C TYR A 378 16.95 16.07 0.23
N ILE A 379 17.34 17.33 -0.01
CA ILE A 379 18.38 17.69 -0.99
C ILE A 379 19.72 17.01 -0.68
N LYS A 380 20.00 16.72 0.59
CA LYS A 380 21.21 15.96 1.00
C LYS A 380 21.35 14.60 0.32
N TYR A 381 20.26 14.04 -0.18
CA TYR A 381 20.25 12.75 -0.87
C TYR A 381 20.45 12.84 -2.39
N VAL A 382 20.51 14.03 -2.99
CA VAL A 382 20.71 14.22 -4.44
C VAL A 382 21.99 13.51 -4.90
N GLY A 383 23.08 13.59 -4.12
CA GLY A 383 24.30 12.84 -4.42
C GLY A 383 24.05 11.35 -4.55
N SER A 384 23.34 10.75 -3.59
CA SER A 384 22.98 9.33 -3.65
C SER A 384 22.08 8.98 -4.84
N MET A 385 21.22 9.89 -5.29
CA MET A 385 20.38 9.68 -6.47
C MET A 385 21.21 9.63 -7.76
N VAL A 386 22.20 10.52 -7.88
CA VAL A 386 23.14 10.50 -9.01
C VAL A 386 24.00 9.25 -8.96
N ASP A 387 24.54 8.92 -7.77
CA ASP A 387 25.44 7.77 -7.57
C ASP A 387 24.76 6.42 -7.79
N SER A 388 23.45 6.31 -7.60
CA SER A 388 22.71 5.07 -7.79
C SER A 388 22.40 4.76 -9.27
N GLY A 389 22.75 5.66 -10.20
CA GLY A 389 22.45 5.50 -11.62
C GLY A 389 21.01 5.89 -12.00
N LEU A 390 20.27 6.58 -11.13
CA LEU A 390 18.90 7.02 -11.45
C LEU A 390 18.88 8.00 -12.61
N VAL A 391 19.88 8.88 -12.72
CA VAL A 391 19.97 9.84 -13.82
C VAL A 391 20.09 9.11 -15.16
N LEU A 392 20.94 8.08 -15.23
CA LEU A 392 21.10 7.27 -16.43
C LEU A 392 19.79 6.56 -16.81
N LEU A 393 19.06 6.04 -15.83
CA LEU A 393 17.76 5.41 -16.05
C LEU A 393 16.72 6.41 -16.57
N LEU A 394 16.64 7.61 -15.97
CA LEU A 394 15.73 8.67 -16.42
C LEU A 394 16.07 9.16 -17.83
N LEU A 395 17.36 9.26 -18.17
CA LEU A 395 17.79 9.62 -19.52
C LEU A 395 17.37 8.56 -20.55
N LYS A 396 17.51 7.27 -20.23
CA LYS A 396 17.02 6.19 -21.10
C LYS A 396 15.51 6.30 -21.31
N LEU A 397 14.74 6.44 -20.22
CA LEU A 397 13.28 6.63 -20.29
C LEU A 397 12.88 7.85 -21.14
N LEU A 398 13.70 8.91 -21.14
CA LEU A 398 13.48 10.09 -21.99
C LEU A 398 13.79 9.82 -23.47
N ASP A 399 14.78 8.98 -23.77
CA ASP A 399 15.20 8.60 -25.13
C ASP A 399 14.21 7.63 -25.79
N ASP A 400 13.85 6.54 -25.10
CA ASP A 400 13.12 5.40 -25.69
C ASP A 400 11.76 5.08 -25.03
N GLY A 401 11.38 5.79 -23.96
CA GLY A 401 10.13 5.54 -23.24
C GLY A 401 8.87 5.96 -24.01
N THR A 402 7.70 5.53 -23.50
CA THR A 402 6.41 6.02 -24.04
C THR A 402 6.28 7.54 -23.80
N PRO A 403 5.47 8.27 -24.58
CA PRO A 403 5.35 9.73 -24.45
C PRO A 403 5.11 10.20 -23.01
N ILE A 404 4.28 9.47 -22.27
CA ILE A 404 3.98 9.78 -20.87
C ILE A 404 5.22 9.60 -19.97
N TYR A 405 6.03 8.55 -20.18
CA TYR A 405 7.29 8.37 -19.45
C TYR A 405 8.30 9.44 -19.79
N LYS A 406 8.41 9.83 -21.05
CA LYS A 406 9.32 10.88 -21.49
C LYS A 406 9.06 12.20 -20.75
N ASP A 407 7.80 12.62 -20.69
CA ASP A 407 7.43 13.87 -20.01
C ASP A 407 7.72 13.84 -18.51
N VAL A 408 7.39 12.71 -17.86
CA VAL A 408 7.64 12.52 -16.43
C VAL A 408 9.15 12.47 -16.13
N ALA A 409 9.94 11.79 -16.97
CA ALA A 409 11.40 11.74 -16.85
C ALA A 409 12.03 13.12 -17.07
N CYS A 410 11.59 13.85 -18.10
CA CYS A 410 12.00 15.23 -18.40
C CYS A 410 11.80 16.16 -17.18
N ILE A 411 10.59 16.18 -16.61
CA ILE A 411 10.28 17.00 -15.43
C ILE A 411 11.17 16.63 -14.23
N THR A 412 11.42 15.33 -14.03
CA THR A 412 12.23 14.82 -12.92
C THR A 412 13.71 15.20 -13.09
N LEU A 413 14.25 15.08 -14.31
CA LEU A 413 15.61 15.48 -14.65
C LEU A 413 15.84 16.99 -14.48
N ARG A 414 14.90 17.84 -14.93
CA ARG A 414 14.96 19.29 -14.69
C ARG A 414 14.98 19.62 -13.20
N SER A 415 14.12 18.95 -12.41
CA SER A 415 14.06 19.14 -10.95
C SER A 415 15.37 18.72 -10.27
N LEU A 416 16.02 17.65 -10.73
CA LEU A 416 17.35 17.24 -10.24
C LEU A 416 18.40 18.30 -10.57
N ASN A 417 18.38 18.81 -11.79
CA ASN A 417 19.34 19.79 -12.28
C ASN A 417 19.32 21.10 -11.47
N GLU A 418 18.14 21.54 -11.05
CA GLU A 418 17.98 22.72 -10.20
C GLU A 418 18.62 22.55 -8.80
N MET A 419 18.82 21.30 -8.34
CA MET A 419 19.22 21.00 -6.96
C MET A 419 20.65 20.48 -6.82
N TRP A 420 21.26 19.95 -7.89
CA TRP A 420 22.55 19.30 -7.77
C TRP A 420 23.73 20.29 -7.75
N LYS A 421 24.76 19.94 -6.98
CA LYS A 421 26.02 20.69 -6.92
C LYS A 421 26.92 20.30 -8.10
N PRO A 422 27.89 21.14 -8.51
CA PRO A 422 28.82 20.81 -9.59
C PRO A 422 29.47 19.42 -9.47
N ARG A 423 29.85 19.02 -8.25
CA ARG A 423 30.44 17.69 -7.95
C ARG A 423 29.55 16.48 -8.32
N TYR A 424 28.26 16.68 -8.53
CA TYR A 424 27.33 15.65 -8.98
C TYR A 424 27.06 15.79 -10.49
N ALA A 425 26.87 17.01 -10.97
CA ALA A 425 26.65 17.30 -12.40
C ALA A 425 27.82 16.85 -13.29
N ILE A 426 29.06 16.92 -12.80
CA ILE A 426 30.25 16.42 -13.52
C ILE A 426 30.13 14.95 -13.94
N LYS A 427 29.36 14.13 -13.21
CA LYS A 427 29.16 12.71 -13.57
C LYS A 427 28.42 12.53 -14.89
N LEU A 428 27.68 13.52 -15.35
CA LEU A 428 27.01 13.47 -16.64
C LEU A 428 27.95 13.71 -17.82
N ALA A 429 29.19 14.14 -17.57
CA ALA A 429 30.19 14.32 -18.62
C ALA A 429 30.78 12.99 -19.12
N ASP A 430 30.45 11.86 -18.47
CA ASP A 430 30.93 10.56 -18.97
C ASP A 430 30.27 10.18 -20.30
N ALA A 431 30.96 9.33 -21.05
CA ALA A 431 30.57 8.96 -22.41
C ALA A 431 29.17 8.33 -22.51
N LYS A 432 28.69 7.61 -21.47
CA LYS A 432 27.37 6.96 -21.50
C LYS A 432 26.25 7.99 -21.41
N HIS A 433 26.36 8.94 -20.48
CA HIS A 433 25.37 10.00 -20.32
C HIS A 433 25.34 10.92 -21.54
N ILE A 434 26.50 11.34 -22.04
CA ILE A 434 26.61 12.22 -23.22
C ILE A 434 25.99 11.55 -24.45
N ARG A 435 26.28 10.27 -24.72
CA ARG A 435 25.70 9.55 -25.88
C ARG A 435 24.17 9.55 -25.86
N ILE A 436 23.55 9.23 -24.73
CA ILE A 436 22.08 9.21 -24.62
C ILE A 436 21.51 10.61 -24.76
N MET A 437 22.13 11.60 -24.13
CA MET A 437 21.73 13.00 -24.28
C MET A 437 21.80 13.46 -25.75
N CYS A 438 22.86 13.13 -26.48
CA CYS A 438 22.99 13.42 -27.91
C CYS A 438 21.91 12.73 -28.76
N ASN A 439 21.50 11.51 -28.42
CA ASN A 439 20.41 10.83 -29.11
C ASN A 439 19.08 11.57 -28.92
N ILE A 440 18.77 11.97 -27.68
CA ILE A 440 17.54 12.72 -27.35
C ILE A 440 17.49 14.05 -28.11
N LEU A 441 18.64 14.74 -28.26
CA LEU A 441 18.71 15.99 -29.04
C LEU A 441 18.26 15.79 -30.50
N LYS A 442 18.51 14.62 -31.09
CA LYS A 442 18.17 14.29 -32.48
C LYS A 442 16.74 13.77 -32.66
N SER A 443 16.20 13.08 -31.65
CA SER A 443 15.00 12.24 -31.78
C SER A 443 13.76 12.78 -31.08
N SER A 444 13.88 13.88 -30.33
CA SER A 444 12.84 14.32 -29.39
C SER A 444 12.29 15.72 -29.66
N ASN A 445 11.17 16.05 -29.00
CA ASN A 445 10.51 17.35 -29.17
C ASN A 445 11.28 18.50 -28.49
N THR A 446 10.87 19.73 -28.77
CA THR A 446 11.48 20.96 -28.26
C THR A 446 11.62 20.98 -26.72
N GLU A 447 10.68 20.41 -25.96
CA GLU A 447 10.76 20.37 -24.50
C GLU A 447 11.81 19.38 -23.99
N HIS A 448 11.90 18.20 -24.59
CA HIS A 448 12.89 17.19 -24.24
C HIS A 448 14.30 17.64 -24.65
N VAL A 449 14.43 18.27 -25.83
CA VAL A 449 15.66 18.92 -26.28
C VAL A 449 16.10 20.00 -25.28
N ALA A 450 15.19 20.89 -24.88
CA ALA A 450 15.47 21.92 -23.87
C ALA A 450 15.95 21.32 -22.54
N CYS A 451 15.34 20.21 -22.11
CA CYS A 451 15.77 19.50 -20.90
C CYS A 451 17.23 19.04 -21.02
N VAL A 452 17.58 18.40 -22.13
CA VAL A 452 18.92 17.86 -22.33
C VAL A 452 19.97 18.96 -22.51
N VAL A 453 19.67 20.04 -23.22
CA VAL A 453 20.56 21.20 -23.34
C VAL A 453 20.96 21.74 -21.96
N VAL A 454 19.99 21.85 -21.04
CA VAL A 454 20.24 22.30 -19.67
C VAL A 454 21.13 21.32 -18.88
N LEU A 455 20.94 20.01 -19.08
CA LEU A 455 21.76 18.98 -18.44
C LEU A 455 23.20 18.99 -18.96
N ILE A 456 23.39 19.03 -20.28
CA ILE A 456 24.73 19.11 -20.91
C ILE A 456 25.44 20.37 -20.44
N HIS A 457 24.77 21.53 -20.48
CA HIS A 457 25.33 22.79 -19.97
C HIS A 457 25.80 22.67 -18.52
N SER A 458 24.95 22.09 -17.66
CA SER A 458 25.28 21.90 -16.25
C SER A 458 26.48 20.95 -16.05
N ALA A 459 26.60 19.90 -16.87
CA ALA A 459 27.73 18.98 -16.85
C ALA A 459 29.04 19.68 -17.27
N LEU A 460 29.06 20.36 -18.43
CA LEU A 460 30.26 21.04 -18.94
C LEU A 460 30.69 22.19 -18.04
N LYS A 461 29.73 22.97 -17.52
CA LYS A 461 29.97 24.01 -16.52
C LYS A 461 30.57 23.45 -15.24
N ALA A 462 30.10 22.27 -14.80
CA ALA A 462 30.67 21.60 -13.65
C ALA A 462 32.10 21.13 -13.90
N CYS A 463 32.41 20.57 -15.08
CA CYS A 463 33.79 20.20 -15.44
C CYS A 463 34.71 21.41 -15.39
N TYR A 464 34.28 22.55 -15.96
CA TYR A 464 35.05 23.80 -15.92
C TYR A 464 35.26 24.30 -14.49
N ALA A 465 34.19 24.39 -13.69
CA ALA A 465 34.24 24.88 -12.32
C ALA A 465 35.11 24.00 -11.40
N LEU A 466 35.18 22.69 -11.67
CA LEU A 466 35.99 21.73 -10.94
C LEU A 466 37.38 21.49 -11.54
N LYS A 467 37.75 22.22 -12.61
CA LYS A 467 39.02 22.05 -13.35
C LYS A 467 39.24 20.62 -13.86
N ALA A 468 38.16 19.92 -14.17
CA ALA A 468 38.15 18.57 -14.75
C ALA A 468 38.29 18.66 -16.28
N TYR A 469 39.47 19.12 -16.73
CA TYR A 469 39.71 19.43 -18.14
C TYR A 469 39.70 18.19 -19.04
N CYS A 470 40.08 17.03 -18.52
CA CYS A 470 40.05 15.76 -19.27
C CYS A 470 38.62 15.37 -19.61
N GLU A 471 37.74 15.34 -18.61
CA GLU A 471 36.31 15.02 -18.75
C GLU A 471 35.61 16.06 -19.63
N LEU A 472 35.95 17.35 -19.46
CA LEU A 472 35.44 18.42 -20.32
C LEU A 472 35.80 18.17 -21.79
N LYS A 473 37.08 17.88 -22.08
CA LYS A 473 37.54 17.62 -23.44
C LYS A 473 36.87 16.39 -24.03
N GLN A 474 36.81 15.29 -23.30
CA GLN A 474 36.14 14.06 -23.73
C GLN A 474 34.66 14.28 -24.05
N ALA A 475 33.93 15.00 -23.20
CA ALA A 475 32.53 15.30 -23.44
C ALA A 475 32.33 16.18 -24.68
N LYS A 476 33.19 17.21 -24.87
CA LYS A 476 33.16 18.07 -26.06
C LYS A 476 33.44 17.28 -27.34
N ASP A 477 34.51 16.49 -27.35
CA ASP A 477 34.92 15.68 -28.50
C ASP A 477 33.80 14.71 -28.90
N LEU A 478 33.15 14.10 -27.92
CA LEU A 478 32.03 13.19 -28.15
C LEU A 478 30.77 13.89 -28.69
N ILE A 479 30.46 15.09 -28.20
CA ILE A 479 29.34 15.90 -28.74
C ILE A 479 29.61 16.28 -30.21
N LYS A 480 30.87 16.59 -30.54
CA LYS A 480 31.31 16.88 -31.92
C LYS A 480 31.24 15.64 -32.80
N GLU A 481 31.79 14.51 -32.34
CA GLU A 481 31.77 13.22 -33.05
C GLU A 481 30.34 12.76 -33.39
N LEU A 482 29.40 13.01 -32.48
CA LEU A 482 28.00 12.65 -32.67
C LEU A 482 27.20 13.71 -33.43
N GLU A 483 27.82 14.75 -33.98
CA GLU A 483 27.14 15.82 -34.74
C GLU A 483 25.98 16.49 -33.96
N ALA A 484 25.99 16.40 -32.63
CA ALA A 484 24.88 16.89 -31.80
C ALA A 484 24.91 18.42 -31.61
N TYR A 485 26.01 19.08 -31.99
CA TYR A 485 26.14 20.53 -31.96
C TYR A 485 25.21 21.22 -32.97
N GLU A 486 24.90 20.57 -34.09
CA GLU A 486 23.99 21.09 -35.12
C GLU A 486 22.56 21.17 -34.58
N CYS A 487 22.10 20.12 -33.89
CA CYS A 487 20.80 20.11 -33.22
C CYS A 487 20.68 21.21 -32.16
N ILE A 488 21.77 21.52 -31.44
CA ILE A 488 21.79 22.61 -30.45
C ILE A 488 21.68 23.97 -31.16
N ALA A 489 22.37 24.16 -32.29
CA ALA A 489 22.29 25.39 -33.08
C ALA A 489 20.89 25.60 -33.69
N GLU A 490 20.29 24.57 -34.26
CA GLU A 490 18.90 24.60 -34.75
C GLU A 490 17.91 24.90 -33.62
N PHE A 491 18.11 24.31 -32.45
CA PHE A 491 17.29 24.58 -31.26
C PHE A 491 17.38 26.05 -30.82
N VAL A 492 18.58 26.66 -30.83
CA VAL A 492 18.78 28.09 -30.54
C VAL A 492 17.97 28.96 -31.51
N ASP A 493 18.01 28.64 -32.80
CA ASP A 493 17.29 29.42 -33.82
C ASP A 493 15.76 29.27 -33.71
N SER A 494 15.28 28.10 -33.32
CA SER A 494 13.84 27.82 -33.18
C SER A 494 13.21 28.39 -31.89
N THR A 495 13.99 28.60 -30.82
CA THR A 495 13.48 29.00 -29.48
C THR A 495 13.73 30.47 -29.14
N ARG A 496 13.80 31.35 -30.15
CA ARG A 496 14.09 32.79 -30.01
C ARG A 496 13.21 33.54 -29.00
N GLU A 497 12.02 33.03 -28.68
CA GLU A 497 11.07 33.63 -27.73
C GLU A 497 11.34 33.29 -26.24
N ASP A 498 12.03 32.18 -25.93
CA ASP A 498 12.42 31.86 -24.54
C ASP A 498 13.84 32.36 -24.24
N ILE A 499 13.91 33.58 -23.70
CA ILE A 499 15.16 34.30 -23.43
C ILE A 499 16.13 33.49 -22.54
N SER A 500 15.62 32.70 -21.59
CA SER A 500 16.48 31.98 -20.64
C SER A 500 17.09 30.74 -21.27
N LEU A 501 16.29 29.96 -22.01
CA LEU A 501 16.79 28.76 -22.70
C LEU A 501 17.71 29.13 -23.86
N ASN A 502 17.36 30.19 -24.59
CA ASN A 502 18.18 30.70 -25.68
C ASN A 502 19.54 31.22 -25.17
N TYR A 503 19.57 31.92 -24.03
CA TYR A 503 20.84 32.33 -23.40
C TYR A 503 21.70 31.11 -23.03
N LEU A 504 21.12 30.09 -22.38
CA LEU A 504 21.85 28.88 -21.97
C LEU A 504 22.38 28.10 -23.17
N ALA A 505 21.58 27.96 -24.22
CA ALA A 505 21.97 27.25 -25.43
C ALA A 505 23.06 28.01 -26.21
N ASN A 506 22.99 29.35 -26.26
CA ASN A 506 24.07 30.19 -26.79
C ASN A 506 25.34 30.11 -25.94
N GLU A 507 25.22 30.12 -24.62
CA GLU A 507 26.36 29.95 -23.72
C GLU A 507 27.01 28.58 -23.92
N LEU A 508 26.19 27.52 -24.08
CA LEU A 508 26.63 26.16 -24.40
C LEU A 508 27.42 26.15 -25.71
N TYR A 509 26.86 26.75 -26.76
CA TYR A 509 27.47 26.83 -28.08
C TYR A 509 28.78 27.64 -28.07
N ALA A 510 28.75 28.84 -27.51
CA ALA A 510 29.86 29.80 -27.58
C ALA A 510 31.02 29.47 -26.64
N LEU A 511 30.74 29.07 -25.39
CA LEU A 511 31.79 28.86 -24.38
C LEU A 511 32.31 27.43 -24.36
N TYR A 512 31.46 26.44 -24.68
CA TYR A 512 31.82 25.05 -24.51
C TYR A 512 32.03 24.31 -25.83
N LEU A 513 31.32 24.63 -26.91
CA LEU A 513 31.40 23.87 -28.16
C LEU A 513 32.24 24.54 -29.26
N ASN A 514 32.28 25.87 -29.31
CA ASN A 514 33.20 26.61 -30.18
C ASN A 514 34.65 26.43 -29.71
N ASP A 515 35.56 26.25 -30.68
CA ASP A 515 37.01 26.22 -30.45
C ASP A 515 37.55 27.62 -30.14
N VAL A 516 37.07 28.23 -29.06
CA VAL A 516 37.87 29.25 -28.38
C VAL A 516 38.96 28.46 -27.69
N LYS A 517 40.20 28.61 -28.17
CA LYS A 517 41.40 28.23 -27.41
C LYS A 517 41.24 28.85 -26.03
N VAL A 518 40.83 28.06 -25.05
CA VAL A 518 41.12 28.40 -23.66
C VAL A 518 42.64 28.29 -23.63
N ASP A 519 43.33 29.43 -23.55
CA ASP A 519 44.76 29.45 -23.31
C ASP A 519 44.98 28.60 -22.06
N PHE A 520 45.45 27.37 -22.30
CA PHE A 520 46.07 26.56 -21.27
C PHE A 520 47.42 27.23 -21.08
N ASP A 521 47.44 28.30 -20.30
CA ASP A 521 48.69 28.82 -19.76
C ASP A 521 49.28 27.71 -18.89
N GLU A 522 50.11 26.90 -19.54
CA GLU A 522 51.18 26.13 -18.93
C GLU A 522 52.17 27.10 -18.28
N GLU A 523 51.78 27.74 -17.16
CA GLU A 523 52.75 28.35 -16.25
C GLU A 523 52.09 28.72 -14.93
N ASN A 524 52.12 27.78 -13.98
CA ASN A 524 52.89 27.97 -12.74
C ASN A 524 52.78 26.71 -11.88
N ASN A 525 53.77 25.85 -12.03
CA ASN A 525 54.25 25.06 -10.91
C ASN A 525 54.81 26.01 -9.85
N ALA A 526 54.50 25.67 -8.59
CA ALA A 526 55.17 26.05 -7.35
C ALA A 526 54.49 27.13 -6.46
N LYS A 527 54.14 26.65 -5.26
CA LYS A 527 53.85 27.36 -3.99
C LYS A 527 52.42 27.96 -3.94
N ILE A 528 51.56 27.69 -2.95
CA ILE A 528 51.68 27.75 -1.48
C ILE A 528 50.52 26.86 -0.93
N GLU A 529 50.77 25.78 -0.20
CA GLU A 529 50.73 25.65 1.28
C GLU A 529 49.42 26.11 1.98
N GLU A 530 48.81 25.16 2.70
CA GLU A 530 47.98 25.27 3.92
C GLU A 530 47.15 26.54 4.19
N ALA A 531 45.80 26.39 4.17
CA ALA A 531 44.86 26.82 5.21
C ALA A 531 43.44 26.30 4.95
#